data_AF-A0A377CHZ4-F1
#
_entry.id   AF-A0A377CHZ4-F1
#
_cell.length_a   1.000
_cell.length_b   1.000
_cell.length_c   1.000
_cell.angle_alpha   90.00
_cell.angle_beta   90.00
_cell.angle_gamma   90.00
#
_symmetry.space_group_name_H-M   'P 1'
#
loop_
_entity.id
_entity.type
_entity.pdbx_description
1 polymer ?
#
loop_
_entity_poly.entity_id
_entity_poly.type
_entity_poly.pdbx_seq_one_letter_code
_entity_poly.pdbx_strand_id
1 'polypeptide(L)' 'MTASVGSIQNFASFICASFAPIITGFIVDTTHSFRLALIICGCVTAAGALAYIFLVRQPINDPRKD' A
#
# COMPACT_ATOMS: atom_id res chain seq x y z
N MET A 1 -16.64 5.24 -14.70
CA MET A 1 -15.83 5.82 -13.60
C MET A 1 -14.73 4.88 -13.12
N THR A 2 -14.96 3.56 -13.09
CA THR A 2 -14.03 2.51 -12.63
C THR A 2 -12.66 2.50 -13.34
N ALA A 3 -12.62 2.81 -14.64
CA ALA A 3 -11.38 2.84 -15.41
C ALA A 3 -10.41 3.95 -14.96
N SER A 4 -10.93 5.15 -14.65
CA SER A 4 -10.09 6.28 -14.21
C SER A 4 -9.62 6.13 -12.77
N VAL A 5 -10.44 5.58 -11.87
CA VAL A 5 -10.00 5.30 -10.49
C VAL A 5 -8.97 4.18 -10.46
N GLY A 6 -9.12 3.17 -11.33
CA GLY A 6 -8.15 2.09 -11.47
C GLY A 6 -6.80 2.56 -11.99
N SER A 7 -6.77 3.47 -12.99
CA SER A 7 -5.51 4.03 -13.50
C SER A 7 -4.79 4.89 -12.47
N ILE A 8 -5.52 5.69 -11.67
CA ILE A 8 -4.95 6.49 -10.57
C ILE A 8 -4.32 5.58 -9.50
N GLN A 9 -5.02 4.52 -9.09
CA GLN A 9 -4.49 3.56 -8.12
C GLN A 9 -3.22 2.87 -8.64
N ASN A 10 -3.19 2.51 -9.92
CA ASN A 10 -2.03 1.87 -10.54
C ASN A 10 -0.83 2.82 -10.57
N PHE A 11 -1.05 4.09 -10.95
CA PHE A 11 -0.01 5.12 -10.95
C PHE A 11 0.56 5.37 -9.55
N ALA A 12 -0.31 5.57 -8.55
CA ALA A 12 0.11 5.78 -7.18
C ALA A 12 0.93 4.60 -6.63
N SER A 13 0.48 3.37 -6.89
CA SER A 13 1.22 2.17 -6.49
C SER A 13 2.59 2.07 -7.18
N PHE A 14 2.70 2.49 -8.44
CA PHE A 14 3.95 2.44 -9.20
C PHE A 14 5.00 3.42 -8.64
N ILE A 15 4.57 4.62 -8.28
CA ILE A 15 5.44 5.61 -7.62
C ILE A 15 5.93 5.09 -6.27
N CYS A 16 5.02 4.62 -5.41
CA CYS A 16 5.39 4.06 -4.10
C CYS A 16 6.33 2.86 -4.23
N ALA A 17 6.07 1.96 -5.19
CA ALA A 17 6.94 0.81 -5.47
C ALA A 17 8.34 1.24 -5.93
N SER A 18 8.44 2.31 -6.73
CA SER A 18 9.74 2.85 -7.17
C SER A 18 10.56 3.43 -6.01
N PHE A 19 9.91 3.98 -4.99
CA PHE A 19 10.57 4.49 -3.78
C PHE A 19 10.94 3.39 -2.77
N ALA A 20 10.30 2.22 -2.82
CA ALA A 20 10.54 1.12 -1.89
C ALA A 20 12.03 0.71 -1.75
N PRO A 21 12.83 0.53 -2.82
CA PRO A 21 14.24 0.19 -2.70
C PRO A 21 15.09 1.34 -2.13
N ILE A 22 14.70 2.60 -2.35
CA ILE A 22 15.41 3.76 -1.78
C ILE A 22 15.24 3.79 -0.26
N ILE A 23 14.00 3.64 0.21
CA ILE A 23 13.68 3.59 1.64
C ILE A 23 14.31 2.35 2.29
N THR A 24 14.22 1.18 1.64
CA THR A 24 14.84 -0.05 2.11
C THR A 24 16.36 0.09 2.20
N GLY A 25 16.99 0.65 1.17
CA GLY A 25 18.42 0.91 1.14
C GLY A 25 18.86 1.84 2.28
N PHE A 26 18.14 2.93 2.51
CA PHE A 26 18.41 3.85 3.61
C PHE A 26 18.31 3.18 4.99
N ILE A 27 17.30 2.33 5.22
CA ILE A 27 17.14 1.61 6.49
C ILE A 27 18.27 0.60 6.70
N VAL A 28 18.65 -0.11 5.64
CA VAL A 28 19.74 -1.10 5.69
C VAL A 28 21.08 -0.42 5.90
N ASP A 29 21.32 0.73 5.27
CA ASP A 29 22.58 1.48 5.39
C ASP A 29 22.76 2.06 6.80
N THR A 30 21.68 2.60 7.39
CA THR A 30 21.73 3.17 8.74
C THR A 30 21.83 2.12 9.85
N THR A 31 21.24 0.94 9.66
CA THR A 31 21.15 -0.07 10.72
C THR A 31 22.03 -1.30 10.49
N HIS A 32 22.66 -1.42 9.32
CA HIS A 32 23.40 -2.61 8.86
C HIS A 32 22.61 -3.94 8.93
N SER A 33 21.28 -3.87 9.09
CA SER A 33 20.44 -5.02 9.40
C SER A 33 19.21 -5.07 8.51
N PHE A 34 19.17 -6.08 7.63
CA PHE A 34 18.06 -6.32 6.71
C PHE A 34 16.77 -6.75 7.43
N ARG A 35 16.91 -7.34 8.63
CA ARG A 35 15.77 -7.74 9.47
C ARG A 35 14.88 -6.55 9.84
N LEU A 36 15.46 -5.39 10.15
CA LEU A 36 14.67 -4.22 10.53
C LEU A 36 13.88 -3.64 9.35
N ALA A 37 14.46 -3.62 8.15
CA ALA A 37 13.74 -3.22 6.95
C ALA A 37 12.52 -4.13 6.67
N LEU A 38 12.68 -5.46 6.82
CA LEU A 38 11.58 -6.41 6.66
C LEU A 38 10.49 -6.26 7.72
N ILE A 39 10.85 -6.02 8.99
CA ILE A 39 9.89 -5.80 10.08
C ILE A 39 9.09 -4.51 9.82
N ILE A 40 9.75 -3.42 9.43
CA ILE A 40 9.08 -2.16 9.12
C ILE A 40 8.10 -2.33 7.94
N CYS A 41 8.55 -2.99 6.87
CA CYS A 41 7.68 -3.31 5.73
C CYS A 41 6.44 -4.11 6.16
N GLY A 42 6.64 -5.17 6.97
CA GLY A 42 5.56 -5.98 7.51
C GLY A 42 4.58 -5.19 8.38
N CYS A 43 5.08 -4.29 9.23
CA CYS A 43 4.24 -3.41 10.04
C CYS A 43 3.39 -2.47 9.18
N VAL A 44 3.96 -1.90 8.12
CA VAL A 44 3.22 -1.02 7.18
C VAL A 44 2.13 -1.82 6.45
N THR A 45 2.43 -3.03 5.97
CA THR A 45 1.44 -3.91 5.33
C THR A 45 0.33 -4.29 6.31
N ALA A 46 0.67 -4.64 7.55
CA ALA A 46 -0.31 -4.97 8.59
C ALA A 46 -1.21 -3.78 8.91
N ALA A 47 -0.65 -2.57 9.02
CA ALA A 47 -1.44 -1.35 9.22
C ALA A 47 -2.42 -1.10 8.06
N GLY A 48 -1.98 -1.33 6.81
CA GLY A 48 -2.85 -1.27 5.63
C GLY A 48 -3.99 -2.28 5.69
N ALA A 49 -3.70 -3.52 6.09
CA ALA A 49 -4.73 -4.56 6.27
C ALA A 49 -5.75 -4.19 7.37
N LEU A 50 -5.27 -3.64 8.49
CA LEU A 50 -6.15 -3.15 9.55
C LEU A 50 -7.02 -1.98 9.07
N ALA A 51 -6.46 -1.06 8.28
CA ALA A 51 -7.24 0.02 7.68
C ALA A 51 -8.39 -0.55 6.83
N TYR A 52 -8.15 -1.56 5.99
CA TYR A 52 -9.22 -2.23 5.24
C TYR A 52 -10.30 -2.83 6.15
N ILE A 53 -9.91 -3.53 7.22
CA ILE A 53 -10.85 -4.16 8.17
C ILE A 53 -11.73 -3.11 8.87
N PHE A 54 -11.16 -1.97 9.27
CA PHE A 54 -11.89 -0.97 10.06
C PHE A 54 -12.66 0.06 9.23
N LEU A 55 -12.12 0.48 8.08
CA LEU A 55 -12.71 1.52 7.21
C LEU A 55 -13.73 0.96 6.21
N VAL A 56 -13.49 -0.21 5.62
CA VAL A 56 -14.39 -0.77 4.61
C VAL A 56 -15.53 -1.51 5.32
N ARG A 57 -16.54 -0.74 5.74
CA ARG A 57 -17.72 -1.27 6.45
C ARG A 57 -18.95 -1.48 5.58
N GLN A 58 -18.94 -0.97 4.35
CA GLN A 58 -20.08 -1.08 3.44
C GLN A 58 -19.65 -1.72 2.11
N PRO A 59 -20.39 -2.73 1.63
CA PRO A 59 -20.19 -3.25 0.29
C PRO A 59 -20.53 -2.15 -0.74
N ILE A 60 -19.81 -2.15 -1.86
CA ILE A 60 -20.09 -1.24 -2.95
C ILE A 60 -21.46 -1.64 -3.55
N ASN A 61 -22.48 -0.79 -3.37
CA ASN A 61 -23.77 -0.97 -4.03
C ASN A 61 -23.63 -0.45 -5.45
N ASP A 62 -23.71 -1.34 -6.43
CA ASP A 62 -23.76 -0.97 -7.83
C ASP A 62 -25.12 -0.29 -8.12
N PRO A 63 -25.16 0.96 -8.60
CA PRO A 63 -26.42 1.65 -8.88
C PRO A 63 -27.16 1.07 -10.10
N ARG A 64 -26.60 0.10 -10.84
CA ARG A 64 -27.23 -0.36 -12.07
C ARG A 64 -28.27 -1.44 -11.82
N LYS A 65 -29.51 -1.01 -11.58
CA LYS A 65 -30.71 -1.82 -11.76
C LYS A 65 -31.68 -1.19 -12.77
N ASP A 66 -31.13 -0.66 -13.86
CA ASP A 66 -31.80 -0.23 -15.11
C ASP A 66 -30.78 0.16 -16.21
#